data_AF-A0A443L6K0-F1
#
_entry.id   AF-A0A443L6K0-F1
#
_cell.length_a   1.000
_cell.length_b   1.000
_cell.length_c   1.000
_cell.angle_alpha   90.00
_cell.angle_beta   90.00
_cell.angle_gamma   90.00
#
_symmetry.space_group_name_H-M   'P 1'
#
loop_
_entity.id
_entity.type
_entity.pdbx_description
1 polymer ?
#
loop_
_entity_poly.entity_id
_entity_poly.type
_entity_poly.pdbx_seq_one_letter_code
_entity_poly.pdbx_strand_id
1 'polypeptide(L)' 'MKQELGYTQYKFNYITDYAKQIDKSATRMEFIWQNRDSFKDNVDIEVALDNALKNIERQIEEFKGYLKPFDKEDN' A
#
# COMPACT_ATOMS: atom_id res chain seq x y z
N MET A 1 10.90 24.18 8.63
CA MET A 1 10.14 23.01 9.10
C MET A 1 11.09 22.14 9.93
N LYS A 2 10.71 21.61 11.10
CA LYS A 2 11.63 20.75 11.88
C LYS A 2 11.96 19.49 11.06
N GLN A 3 13.23 19.13 11.01
CA GLN A 3 13.74 17.95 10.32
C GLN A 3 14.62 17.13 11.26
N GLU A 4 14.38 15.82 11.33
CA GLU A 4 15.21 14.86 12.06
C GLU A 4 15.52 13.71 11.10
N LEU A 5 16.79 13.34 10.93
CA LEU A 5 17.24 12.35 9.94
C LEU A 5 16.79 12.66 8.48
N GLY A 6 16.50 13.92 8.16
CA GLY A 6 15.98 14.33 6.84
C GLY A 6 14.47 14.08 6.65
N TYR A 7 13.74 13.73 7.71
CA TYR A 7 12.29 13.55 7.69
C TYR A 7 11.58 14.78 8.25
N THR A 8 10.45 15.11 7.64
CA THR A 8 9.50 16.11 8.11
C THR A 8 8.21 15.45 8.59
N GLN A 9 7.39 16.17 9.35
CA GLN A 9 6.03 15.71 9.70
C GLN A 9 5.23 15.36 8.44
N TYR A 10 5.38 16.13 7.37
CA TYR A 10 4.76 15.86 6.08
C TYR A 10 5.17 14.49 5.54
N LYS A 11 6.47 14.15 5.55
CA LYS A 11 6.94 12.82 5.12
C LYS A 11 6.38 11.70 5.99
N PHE A 12 6.33 11.89 7.31
CA PHE A 12 5.72 10.91 8.22
C PHE A 12 4.25 10.67 7.88
N ASN A 13 3.49 11.71 7.53
CA ASN A 13 2.10 11.56 7.11
C ASN A 13 2.00 10.63 5.88
N TYR A 14 2.82 10.84 4.84
CA TYR A 14 2.86 9.95 3.67
C TYR A 14 3.17 8.50 4.04
N ILE A 15 4.19 8.29 4.88
CA ILE A 15 4.56 6.95 5.34
C ILE A 15 3.35 6.28 6.02
N THR A 16 2.72 6.97 6.96
CA THR A 16 1.58 6.40 7.70
C THR A 16 0.36 6.17 6.82
N ASP A 17 0.09 7.05 5.85
CA ASP A 17 -1.08 6.94 4.97
C ASP A 17 -0.90 5.82 3.95
N TYR A 18 0.28 5.67 3.36
CA TYR A 18 0.59 4.56 2.45
C TYR A 18 0.59 3.21 3.17
N ALA A 19 1.13 3.14 4.39
CA ALA A 19 1.06 1.91 5.19
C ALA A 19 -0.40 1.47 5.42
N LYS A 20 -1.29 2.41 5.76
CA LYS A 20 -2.73 2.13 5.91
C LYS A 20 -3.40 1.70 4.60
N GLN A 21 -2.94 2.21 3.46
CA GLN A 21 -3.48 1.79 2.15
C GLN A 21 -3.07 0.36 1.81
N ILE A 22 -1.82 -0.02 2.09
CA ILE A 22 -1.33 -1.40 1.91
C ILE A 22 -2.13 -2.36 2.79
N ASP A 23 -2.30 -2.02 4.08
CA ASP A 23 -3.09 -2.80 5.04
C ASP A 23 -4.54 -3.03 4.55
N LYS A 24 -5.20 -1.97 4.06
CA LYS A 24 -6.55 -2.07 3.47
C LYS A 24 -6.59 -3.00 2.25
N SER A 25 -5.60 -2.92 1.37
CA SER A 25 -5.51 -3.79 0.19
C SER A 25 -5.30 -5.26 0.59
N ALA A 26 -4.41 -5.52 1.55
CA ALA A 26 -4.15 -6.86 2.08
C ALA A 26 -5.40 -7.44 2.77
N THR A 27 -6.08 -6.64 3.59
CA THR A 27 -7.35 -7.04 4.24
C THR A 27 -8.43 -7.36 3.19
N ARG A 28 -8.50 -6.60 2.09
CA ARG A 28 -9.44 -6.90 1.00
C ARG A 28 -9.10 -8.20 0.29
N MET A 29 -7.81 -8.49 0.08
CA MET A 29 -7.37 -9.78 -0.48
C MET A 29 -7.77 -10.94 0.44
N GLU A 30 -7.57 -10.80 1.75
CA GLU A 30 -8.03 -11.78 2.75
C GLU A 30 -9.55 -11.98 2.68
N PHE A 31 -10.32 -10.88 2.59
CA PHE A 31 -11.78 -10.97 2.44
C PHE A 31 -12.19 -11.76 1.20
N ILE A 32 -11.54 -11.54 0.04
CA ILE A 32 -11.79 -12.31 -1.18
C ILE A 32 -11.54 -13.80 -0.92
N TRP A 33 -10.41 -14.14 -0.31
CA TRP A 33 -10.06 -15.52 0.01
C TRP A 33 -11.07 -16.20 0.95
N GLN A 34 -11.44 -15.52 2.04
CA GLN A 34 -12.36 -16.06 3.03
C GLN A 34 -13.78 -16.28 2.47
N ASN A 35 -14.21 -15.44 1.52
CA ASN A 35 -15.56 -15.47 0.96
C ASN A 35 -15.62 -16.08 -0.45
N ARG A 36 -14.53 -16.70 -0.93
CA ARG A 36 -14.39 -17.18 -2.31
C ARG A 36 -15.56 -18.06 -2.79
N ASP A 37 -16.08 -18.90 -1.91
CA ASP A 37 -17.18 -19.83 -2.21
C ASP A 37 -18.57 -19.13 -2.23
N SER A 38 -18.65 -17.88 -1.75
CA SER A 38 -19.87 -17.07 -1.70
C SER A 38 -19.99 -16.07 -2.85
N PHE A 39 -18.94 -15.89 -3.66
CA PHE A 39 -19.03 -15.07 -4.85
C PHE A 39 -19.87 -15.79 -5.92
N LYS A 40 -20.58 -15.00 -6.72
CA LYS A 40 -21.34 -15.53 -7.86
C LYS A 40 -20.38 -16.09 -8.91
N ASP A 41 -20.82 -17.08 -9.68
CA ASP A 41 -20.04 -17.77 -10.73
C ASP A 41 -19.46 -16.82 -11.82
N ASN A 42 -19.91 -15.57 -11.88
CA ASN A 42 -19.38 -14.56 -12.79
C ASN A 42 -18.13 -13.82 -12.24
N VAL A 43 -17.63 -14.20 -11.06
CA VAL A 43 -16.42 -13.65 -10.46
C VAL A 43 -15.33 -14.71 -10.52
N ASP A 44 -14.29 -14.42 -11.32
CA ASP A 44 -13.07 -15.21 -11.33
C ASP A 44 -12.21 -14.86 -10.10
N ILE A 45 -12.15 -15.79 -9.14
CA ILE A 45 -11.42 -15.60 -7.88
C ILE A 45 -9.91 -15.53 -8.11
N GLU A 46 -9.36 -16.33 -9.03
CA GLU A 46 -7.93 -16.33 -9.30
C GLU A 46 -7.50 -14.98 -9.88
N VAL A 47 -8.27 -14.45 -10.84
CA VAL A 47 -8.05 -13.12 -11.40
C VAL A 47 -8.24 -12.02 -10.35
N ALA A 48 -9.22 -12.15 -9.45
CA ALA A 48 -9.42 -11.17 -8.38
C ALA A 48 -8.25 -11.12 -7.39
N LEU A 49 -7.69 -12.29 -7.03
CA LEU A 49 -6.53 -12.40 -6.15
C LEU A 49 -5.24 -11.90 -6.82
N ASP A 50 -5.01 -12.25 -8.09
CA ASP A 50 -3.86 -11.76 -8.87
C ASP A 50 -3.85 -10.23 -8.97
N ASN A 51 -5.01 -9.63 -9.26
CA ASN A 51 -5.14 -8.16 -9.27
C ASN A 51 -4.89 -7.54 -7.90
N ALA A 52 -5.34 -8.18 -6.81
CA ALA A 52 -5.09 -7.70 -5.46
C ALA A 52 -3.60 -7.74 -5.11
N LEU A 53 -2.91 -8.84 -5.43
CA LEU A 53 -1.46 -9.00 -5.25
C LEU A 53 -0.69 -7.92 -6.01
N LYS A 54 -0.95 -7.76 -7.31
CA LYS A 54 -0.29 -6.73 -8.15
C LYS A 54 -0.49 -5.32 -7.59
N ASN A 55 -1.68 -5.01 -7.07
CA ASN A 55 -1.94 -3.71 -6.46
C ASN A 55 -1.13 -3.52 -5.16
N ILE A 56 -1.05 -4.54 -4.31
CA ILE A 56 -0.23 -4.50 -3.08
C ILE A 56 1.25 -4.33 -3.43
N GLU A 57 1.76 -5.08 -4.40
CA GLU A 57 3.15 -4.97 -4.86
C GLU A 57 3.48 -3.54 -5.34
N ARG A 58 2.62 -2.97 -6.19
CA ARG A 58 2.77 -1.58 -6.64
C ARG A 58 2.78 -0.60 -5.47
N GLN A 59 1.87 -0.76 -4.50
CA GLN A 59 1.82 0.11 -3.33
C GLN A 59 3.07 -0.03 -2.44
N ILE A 60 3.64 -1.22 -2.32
CA ILE A 60 4.90 -1.47 -1.60
C ILE A 60 6.06 -0.78 -2.31
N GLU A 61 6.16 -0.87 -3.64
CA GLU A 61 7.21 -0.19 -4.40
C GLU A 61 7.12 1.35 -4.25
N GLU A 62 5.92 1.91 -4.33
CA GLU A 62 5.70 3.34 -4.06
C GLU A 62 6.07 3.69 -2.60
N PHE A 63 5.66 2.88 -1.63
CA PHE A 63 5.96 3.06 -0.22
C PHE A 63 7.45 3.10 0.09
N LYS A 64 8.24 2.20 -0.53
CA LYS A 64 9.71 2.21 -0.42
C LYS A 64 10.32 3.54 -0.84
N GLY A 65 9.75 4.24 -1.82
CA GLY A 65 10.16 5.59 -2.20
C GLY A 65 9.95 6.63 -1.09
N TYR A 66 8.87 6.52 -0.34
CA TYR A 66 8.59 7.41 0.80
C TYR A 66 9.40 7.08 2.07
N LEU A 67 10.01 5.91 2.14
CA LEU A 67 10.93 5.57 3.24
C LEU A 67 12.33 6.19 3.08
N LYS A 68 12.60 6.93 2.00
CA LYS A 68 13.83 7.70 1.87
C LYS A 68 13.64 9.12 2.43
N PRO A 69 14.63 9.67 3.15
CA PRO A 69 14.60 11.06 3.57
C PRO A 69 14.54 11.99 2.35
N PHE A 70 14.15 13.25 2.54
CA PHE A 70 14.33 14.22 1.45
C PHE A 70 15.81 14.35 1.13
N ASP A 71 16.15 14.39 -0.16
CA ASP A 71 17.50 14.74 -0.57
C ASP A 71 17.78 16.17 -0.07
N LYS A 72 18.93 16.35 0.57
CA LYS A 72 19.31 17.62 1.24
C LYS A 72 19.42 18.81 0.27
N GLU A 73 19.24 18.59 -1.04
CA GLU A 73 19.42 19.57 -2.11
C GLU A 73 18.13 20.27 -2.55
N ASP A 74 16.94 19.86 -2.08
CA ASP A 74 15.67 20.52 -2.42
C ASP A 74 15.37 21.77 -1.53
N ASN A 75 16.40 22.53 -1.15
CA ASN A 75 16.27 23.82 -0.46
C ASN A 75 16.82 24.97 -1.31
#